data_AF-A0A1E4GND4-F1
#
_entry.id   AF-A0A1E4GND4-F1
#
_cell.length_a   1.000
_cell.length_b   1.000
_cell.length_c   1.000
_cell.angle_alpha   90.00
_cell.angle_beta   90.00
_cell.angle_gamma   90.00
#
_symmetry.space_group_name_H-M   'P 1'
#
loop_
_entity.id
_entity.type
_entity.pdbx_description
1 polymer ?
#
loop_
_entity_poly.entity_id
_entity_poly.type
_entity_poly.pdbx_seq_one_letter_code
_entity_poly.pdbx_strand_id
1 'polypeptide(L)'
;MATVDKRRRNARRSKYRPRSEAQKQRRKELWAAREADRKAGRRLSEEDALTLRLEELEAALRDQGHVGIHNRRHVTPLDEIEDDVQRFAVLKARVERLEALWAINQRKRETRGKIIIGGALLAEAADFDVEDRDALLERLVDILDRRVDRVRDRLTVRELLGDAPLPLRPGGDLDEDAETALAAAGEVLPDFDAMAQAALADDEDDGLSPGEIDPDYADLDGVWEAPS
;
A
#
# COMPACT_ATOMS: atom_id res chain seq x y z
N MET A 1 48.59 -13.56 64.42
CA MET A 1 47.59 -13.27 63.38
C MET A 1 48.03 -12.03 62.63
N ALA A 2 48.59 -12.18 61.43
CA ALA A 2 48.97 -11.05 60.58
C ALA A 2 47.83 -10.75 59.61
N THR A 3 47.14 -9.62 59.82
CA THR A 3 46.09 -9.11 58.96
C THR A 3 46.69 -8.67 57.63
N VAL A 4 46.61 -9.55 56.62
CA VAL A 4 47.00 -9.22 55.24
C VAL A 4 46.00 -8.20 54.69
N ASP A 5 46.45 -6.95 54.63
CA ASP A 5 45.71 -5.81 54.10
C ASP A 5 45.32 -6.04 52.62
N LYS A 6 44.06 -6.40 52.40
CA LYS A 6 43.52 -6.71 51.06
C LYS A 6 43.46 -5.49 50.13
N ARG A 7 43.76 -4.27 50.62
CA ARG A 7 43.67 -3.03 49.84
C ARG A 7 44.84 -2.78 48.88
N ARG A 8 45.94 -3.54 48.96
CA ARG A 8 47.13 -3.36 48.10
C ARG A 8 47.08 -4.08 46.75
N ARG A 9 46.05 -4.88 46.44
CA ARG A 9 46.01 -5.69 45.20
C ARG A 9 45.57 -4.95 43.93
N ASN A 10 45.16 -3.69 44.02
CA ASN A 10 44.67 -2.90 42.87
C ASN A 10 45.67 -1.83 42.33
N ALA A 11 46.95 -1.93 42.67
CA ALA A 11 47.97 -0.99 42.18
C ALA A 11 48.59 -1.37 40.80
N ARG A 12 47.90 -2.16 39.98
CA ARG A 12 48.32 -2.35 38.58
C ARG A 12 47.90 -1.11 37.79
N ARG A 13 48.87 -0.29 37.37
CA ARG A 13 48.64 0.80 36.39
C ARG A 13 47.83 0.22 35.23
N SER A 14 46.62 0.74 35.00
CA SER A 14 45.79 0.31 33.88
C SER A 14 46.64 0.46 32.61
N LYS A 15 46.79 -0.63 31.85
CA LYS A 15 47.64 -0.70 30.66
C LYS A 15 47.16 0.24 29.53
N TYR A 16 45.99 0.86 29.71
CA TYR A 16 45.43 1.88 28.85
C TYR A 16 45.83 3.26 29.35
N ARG A 17 46.85 3.84 28.70
CA ARG A 17 47.08 5.28 28.79
C ARG A 17 45.80 5.98 28.30
N PRO A 18 45.22 6.93 29.06
CA PRO A 18 44.06 7.70 28.59
C PRO A 18 44.40 8.33 27.25
N ARG A 19 43.53 8.13 26.25
CA ARG A 19 43.71 8.73 24.93
C ARG A 19 43.57 10.24 25.07
N SER A 20 44.48 10.98 24.43
CA SER A 20 44.33 12.43 24.31
C SER A 20 43.07 12.78 23.50
N GLU A 21 42.55 13.99 23.67
CA GLU A 21 41.40 14.46 22.89
C GLU A 21 41.66 14.37 21.37
N ALA A 22 42.87 14.68 20.92
CA ALA A 22 43.27 14.51 19.52
C ALA A 22 43.17 13.05 19.03
N GLN A 23 43.51 12.07 19.88
CA GLN A 23 43.37 10.65 19.54
C GLN A 23 41.91 10.19 19.52
N LYS A 24 41.05 10.76 20.37
CA LYS A 24 39.60 10.50 20.34
C LYS A 24 38.98 11.09 19.07
N GLN A 25 39.38 12.30 18.69
CA GLN A 25 38.88 12.99 17.50
C GLN A 25 39.25 12.24 16.20
N ARG A 26 40.54 11.87 16.03
CA ARG A 26 40.97 11.03 14.88
C ARG A 26 40.19 9.72 14.76
N ARG A 27 39.82 9.12 15.90
CA ARG A 27 39.05 7.87 15.91
C ARG A 27 37.57 8.09 15.55
N LYS A 28 36.98 9.23 15.92
CA LYS A 28 35.64 9.63 15.45
C LYS A 28 35.64 9.84 13.94
N GLU A 29 36.65 10.53 13.41
CA GLU A 29 36.81 10.73 11.96
C GLU A 29 36.96 9.41 11.21
N LEU A 30 37.81 8.49 11.70
CA LEU A 30 37.95 7.15 11.13
C LEU A 30 36.66 6.32 11.19
N TRP A 31 35.88 6.48 12.26
CA TRP A 31 34.57 5.83 12.37
C TRP A 31 33.59 6.39 11.34
N ALA A 32 33.49 7.72 11.23
CA ALA A 32 32.63 8.39 10.26
C ALA A 32 32.98 7.98 8.81
N ALA A 33 34.28 7.92 8.48
CA ALA A 33 34.75 7.46 7.17
C ALA A 33 34.33 6.00 6.89
N ARG A 34 34.50 5.08 7.85
CA ARG A 34 34.07 3.68 7.70
C ARG A 34 32.56 3.51 7.65
N GLU A 35 31.81 4.39 8.31
CA GLU A 35 30.36 4.38 8.24
C GLU A 35 29.86 4.90 6.88
N ALA A 36 30.49 5.94 6.35
CA ALA A 36 30.24 6.43 5.00
C ALA A 36 30.53 5.36 3.95
N ASP A 37 31.68 4.68 4.06
CA ASP A 37 32.08 3.57 3.18
C ASP A 37 31.07 2.41 3.21
N ARG A 38 30.62 2.01 4.41
CA ARG A 38 29.55 0.99 4.55
C ARG A 38 28.20 1.45 4.00
N LYS A 39 27.86 2.73 4.09
CA LYS A 39 26.62 3.28 3.52
C LYS A 39 26.71 3.29 1.99
N ALA A 40 27.85 3.69 1.42
CA ALA A 40 28.10 3.65 -0.01
C ALA A 40 28.02 2.21 -0.56
N GLY A 41 28.69 1.25 0.09
CA GLY A 41 28.64 -0.16 -0.30
C GLY A 41 27.23 -0.76 -0.24
N ARG A 42 26.44 -0.41 0.77
CA ARG A 42 25.02 -0.84 0.85
C ARG A 42 24.17 -0.23 -0.25
N ARG A 43 24.37 1.05 -0.55
CA ARG A 43 23.63 1.76 -1.60
C ARG A 43 23.90 1.15 -2.98
N LEU A 44 25.16 0.84 -3.29
CA LEU A 44 25.53 0.13 -4.52
C LEU A 44 24.83 -1.24 -4.61
N SER A 45 24.86 -2.02 -3.53
CA SER A 45 24.15 -3.30 -3.47
C SER A 45 22.63 -3.17 -3.63
N GLU A 46 22.04 -2.08 -3.14
CA GLU A 46 20.60 -1.81 -3.28
C GLU A 46 20.27 -1.35 -4.70
N GLU A 47 21.12 -0.53 -5.33
CA GLU A 47 20.98 -0.10 -6.72
C GLU A 47 21.07 -1.29 -7.69
N ASP A 48 22.01 -2.22 -7.47
CA ASP A 48 22.12 -3.47 -8.24
C ASP A 48 20.85 -4.33 -8.10
N ALA A 49 20.33 -4.47 -6.88
CA ALA A 49 19.12 -5.24 -6.61
C ALA A 49 17.88 -4.60 -7.26
N LEU A 50 17.74 -3.27 -7.20
CA LEU A 50 16.65 -2.55 -7.83
C LEU A 50 16.75 -2.62 -9.36
N THR A 51 17.95 -2.57 -9.92
CA THR A 51 18.17 -2.70 -11.38
C THR A 51 17.73 -4.08 -11.87
N LEU A 52 18.17 -5.15 -11.19
CA LEU A 52 17.74 -6.51 -11.52
C LEU A 52 16.23 -6.67 -11.37
N ARG A 53 15.64 -6.09 -10.31
CA ARG A 53 14.19 -6.11 -10.10
C ARG A 53 13.42 -5.36 -11.19
N LEU A 54 13.95 -4.23 -11.66
CA LEU A 54 13.38 -3.46 -12.76
C LEU A 54 13.33 -4.31 -14.04
N GLU A 55 14.45 -4.96 -14.39
CA GLU A 55 14.56 -5.83 -15.57
C GLU A 55 13.58 -7.01 -15.49
N GLU A 56 13.48 -7.68 -14.35
CA GLU A 56 12.53 -8.77 -14.10
C GLU A 56 11.08 -8.32 -14.34
N LEU A 57 10.69 -7.17 -13.77
CA LEU A 57 9.33 -6.64 -13.88
C LEU A 57 9.01 -6.24 -15.32
N GLU A 58 9.96 -5.62 -16.02
CA GLU A 58 9.81 -5.28 -17.43
C GLU A 58 9.68 -6.51 -18.33
N ALA A 59 10.46 -7.56 -18.06
CA ALA A 59 10.34 -8.84 -18.75
C ALA A 59 8.97 -9.48 -18.49
N ALA A 60 8.56 -9.59 -17.23
CA ALA A 60 7.28 -10.18 -16.85
C ALA A 60 6.07 -9.43 -17.47
N LEU A 61 6.13 -8.10 -17.54
CA LEU A 61 5.08 -7.32 -18.19
C LEU A 61 5.09 -7.49 -19.71
N ARG A 62 6.27 -7.57 -20.33
CA ARG A 62 6.41 -7.84 -21.76
C ARG A 62 5.82 -9.19 -22.15
N ASP A 63 6.10 -10.23 -21.37
CA ASP A 63 5.54 -11.58 -21.57
C ASP A 63 4.01 -11.60 -21.46
N GLN A 64 3.44 -10.66 -20.69
CA GLN A 64 2.00 -10.45 -20.56
C GLN A 64 1.41 -9.54 -21.65
N GLY A 65 2.20 -9.14 -22.65
CA GLY A 65 1.76 -8.28 -23.76
C GLY A 65 1.70 -6.79 -23.42
N HIS A 66 2.22 -6.37 -22.26
CA HIS A 66 2.38 -4.95 -21.96
C HIS A 66 3.68 -4.43 -22.57
N VAL A 67 3.56 -3.40 -23.39
CA VAL A 67 4.75 -2.68 -23.89
C VAL A 67 5.29 -1.85 -22.72
N GLY A 68 6.52 -2.14 -22.30
CA GLY A 68 7.15 -1.60 -21.09
C GLY A 68 7.16 -0.06 -20.99
N ILE A 69 7.57 0.46 -19.81
CA ILE A 69 7.58 1.90 -19.48
C ILE A 69 8.29 2.75 -20.56
N HIS A 70 9.27 2.17 -21.24
CA HIS A 70 10.16 2.84 -22.21
C HIS A 70 9.47 3.37 -23.47
N ASN A 71 8.22 3.01 -23.76
CA ASN A 71 7.50 3.57 -24.91
C ASN A 71 6.77 4.89 -24.63
N ARG A 72 6.91 5.46 -23.42
CA ARG A 72 6.38 6.80 -23.14
C ARG A 72 7.43 7.84 -23.49
N ARG A 73 7.13 8.71 -24.45
CA ARG A 73 7.98 9.81 -25.00
C ARG A 73 8.56 10.81 -23.98
N HIS A 74 8.39 10.59 -22.68
CA HIS A 74 8.73 11.53 -21.60
C HIS A 74 9.45 10.87 -20.42
N VAL A 75 10.21 9.79 -20.63
CA VAL A 75 11.03 9.16 -19.59
C VAL A 75 12.50 9.33 -19.95
N THR A 76 13.23 10.11 -19.15
CA THR A 76 14.69 10.24 -19.26
C THR A 76 15.35 8.89 -18.94
N PRO A 77 16.21 8.32 -19.80
CA PRO A 77 16.99 7.12 -19.47
C PRO A 77 17.79 7.26 -18.16
N LEU A 78 18.03 6.16 -17.44
CA LEU A 78 18.73 6.21 -16.13
C LEU A 78 20.21 6.61 -16.29
N ASP A 79 20.82 6.22 -17.41
CA ASP A 79 22.18 6.53 -17.81
C ASP A 79 22.38 8.01 -18.19
N GLU A 80 21.31 8.73 -18.50
CA GLU A 80 21.33 10.19 -18.76
C GLU A 80 21.21 11.05 -17.49
N ILE A 81 21.06 10.44 -16.30
CA ILE A 81 20.96 11.17 -15.03
C ILE A 81 22.34 11.22 -14.35
N GLU A 82 22.97 12.39 -14.35
CA GLU A 82 24.32 12.61 -13.80
C GLU A 82 24.37 12.56 -12.26
N ASP A 83 23.34 13.08 -11.57
CA ASP A 83 23.29 13.01 -10.11
C ASP A 83 22.92 11.60 -9.64
N ASP A 84 23.87 10.91 -9.01
CA ASP A 84 23.66 9.57 -8.46
C ASP A 84 22.48 9.52 -7.46
N VAL A 85 22.25 10.57 -6.66
CA VAL A 85 21.13 10.63 -5.69
C VAL A 85 19.80 10.65 -6.42
N GLN A 86 19.69 11.52 -7.41
CA GLN A 86 18.54 11.57 -8.28
C GLN A 86 18.35 10.26 -9.06
N ARG A 87 19.41 9.69 -9.65
CA ARG A 87 19.34 8.42 -10.40
C ARG A 87 18.79 7.30 -9.53
N PHE A 88 19.31 7.15 -8.32
CA PHE A 88 18.84 6.14 -7.37
C PHE A 88 17.38 6.34 -6.98
N ALA A 89 16.97 7.58 -6.69
CA ALA A 89 15.57 7.90 -6.37
C ALA A 89 14.62 7.58 -7.54
N VAL A 90 15.03 7.90 -8.77
CA VAL A 90 14.27 7.61 -9.99
C VAL A 90 14.18 6.11 -10.24
N LEU A 91 15.27 5.35 -10.05
CA LEU A 91 15.27 3.89 -10.17
C LEU A 91 14.26 3.26 -9.20
N LYS A 92 14.32 3.65 -7.92
CA LYS A 92 13.38 3.18 -6.90
C LYS A 92 11.93 3.46 -7.28
N ALA A 93 11.62 4.70 -7.67
CA ALA A 93 10.27 5.09 -8.07
C ALA A 93 9.76 4.31 -9.30
N ARG A 94 10.64 3.95 -10.25
CA ARG A 94 10.28 3.11 -11.40
C ARG A 94 9.93 1.70 -10.98
N VAL A 95 10.73 1.10 -10.10
CA VAL A 95 10.46 -0.24 -9.57
C VAL A 95 9.12 -0.25 -8.84
N GLU A 96 8.89 0.65 -7.89
CA GLU A 96 7.63 0.74 -7.13
C GLU A 96 6.41 0.88 -8.06
N ARG A 97 6.53 1.73 -9.08
CA ARG A 97 5.49 1.90 -10.08
C ARG A 97 5.22 0.63 -10.88
N LEU A 98 6.26 -0.08 -11.31
CA LEU A 98 6.11 -1.35 -12.04
C LEU A 98 5.51 -2.43 -11.17
N GLU A 99 5.88 -2.51 -9.89
CA GLU A 99 5.28 -3.45 -8.94
C GLU A 99 3.80 -3.17 -8.74
N ALA A 100 3.41 -1.90 -8.60
CA ALA A 100 2.01 -1.51 -8.51
C ALA A 100 1.23 -1.91 -9.79
N LEU A 101 1.79 -1.65 -10.97
CA LEU A 101 1.19 -2.06 -12.25
C LEU A 101 1.06 -3.58 -12.35
N TRP A 102 2.11 -4.32 -11.97
CA TRP A 102 2.11 -5.78 -11.98
C TRP A 102 1.05 -6.33 -11.02
N ALA A 103 0.95 -5.80 -9.79
CA ALA A 103 -0.06 -6.21 -8.82
C ALA A 103 -1.49 -5.90 -9.29
N ILE A 104 -1.71 -4.78 -9.98
CA ILE A 104 -3.01 -4.47 -10.60
C ILE A 104 -3.33 -5.47 -11.71
N ASN A 105 -2.36 -5.75 -12.59
CA ASN A 105 -2.55 -6.70 -13.69
C ASN A 105 -2.81 -8.11 -13.20
N GLN A 106 -2.08 -8.56 -12.17
CA GLN A 106 -2.29 -9.87 -11.58
C GLN A 106 -3.71 -10.01 -11.01
N ARG A 107 -4.18 -9.00 -10.26
CA ARG A 107 -5.56 -8.95 -9.76
C ARG A 107 -6.58 -8.96 -10.90
N LYS A 108 -6.39 -8.14 -11.94
CA LYS A 108 -7.28 -8.12 -13.12
C LYS A 108 -7.32 -9.47 -13.84
N ARG A 109 -6.18 -10.14 -13.98
CA ARG A 109 -6.07 -11.46 -14.61
C ARG A 109 -6.75 -12.52 -13.76
N GLU A 110 -6.54 -12.51 -12.45
CA GLU A 110 -7.20 -13.41 -11.52
C GLU A 110 -8.72 -13.24 -11.58
N THR A 111 -9.22 -12.01 -11.48
CA THR A 111 -10.66 -11.70 -11.61
C THR A 111 -11.20 -12.17 -12.96
N ARG A 112 -10.51 -11.86 -14.06
CA ARG A 112 -10.91 -12.32 -15.40
C ARG A 112 -10.96 -13.85 -15.49
N GLY A 113 -9.97 -14.54 -14.92
CA GLY A 113 -9.92 -15.99 -14.87
C GLY A 113 -11.12 -16.58 -14.12
N LYS A 114 -11.46 -16.02 -12.96
CA LYS A 114 -12.64 -16.43 -12.19
C LYS A 114 -13.94 -16.21 -12.97
N ILE A 115 -14.08 -15.06 -13.65
CA ILE A 115 -15.26 -14.77 -14.48
C ILE A 115 -15.35 -15.74 -15.66
N ILE A 116 -14.25 -15.99 -16.38
CA ILE A 116 -14.25 -16.91 -17.53
C ILE A 116 -14.63 -18.33 -17.09
N ILE A 117 -13.99 -18.84 -16.03
CA ILE A 117 -14.26 -20.19 -15.52
C ILE A 117 -15.69 -20.28 -14.99
N GLY A 118 -16.12 -19.31 -14.18
CA GLY A 118 -17.49 -19.28 -13.65
C GLY A 118 -18.54 -19.20 -14.75
N GLY A 119 -18.35 -18.32 -15.74
CA GLY A 119 -19.24 -18.19 -16.88
C GLY A 119 -19.31 -19.45 -17.74
N ALA A 120 -18.17 -20.12 -17.97
CA ALA A 120 -18.15 -21.40 -18.69
C ALA A 120 -18.89 -22.51 -17.93
N LEU A 121 -18.71 -22.59 -16.60
CA LEU A 121 -19.42 -23.57 -15.77
C LEU A 121 -20.93 -23.31 -15.73
N LEU A 122 -21.36 -22.05 -15.63
CA LEU A 122 -22.77 -21.68 -15.65
C LEU A 122 -23.40 -21.93 -17.02
N ALA A 123 -22.66 -21.73 -18.12
CA ALA A 123 -23.12 -22.06 -19.46
C ALA A 123 -23.33 -23.57 -19.62
N GLU A 124 -22.37 -24.40 -19.20
CA GLU A 124 -22.50 -25.87 -19.23
C GLU A 124 -23.68 -26.35 -18.36
N ALA A 125 -23.86 -25.75 -17.19
CA ALA A 125 -24.98 -26.06 -16.29
C ALA A 125 -26.35 -25.77 -16.90
N ALA A 126 -26.45 -24.81 -17.84
CA ALA A 126 -27.71 -24.49 -18.51
C ALA A 126 -28.17 -25.60 -19.45
N ASP A 127 -27.25 -26.43 -19.94
CA ASP A 127 -27.51 -27.55 -20.85
C ASP A 127 -27.83 -28.87 -20.11
N PHE A 128 -27.76 -28.88 -18.78
CA PHE A 128 -28.15 -30.04 -17.97
C PHE A 128 -29.66 -30.27 -17.98
N ASP A 129 -30.07 -31.51 -17.74
CA ASP A 129 -31.47 -31.78 -17.45
C ASP A 129 -31.90 -31.14 -16.13
N VAL A 130 -33.21 -31.10 -15.89
CA VAL A 130 -33.77 -30.34 -14.76
C VAL A 130 -33.27 -30.87 -13.41
N GLU A 131 -33.18 -32.20 -13.25
CA GLU A 131 -32.77 -32.81 -11.98
C GLU A 131 -31.30 -32.54 -11.67
N ASP A 132 -30.40 -32.71 -12.64
CA ASP A 132 -28.97 -32.46 -12.45
C ASP A 132 -28.66 -30.97 -12.29
N ARG A 133 -29.41 -30.11 -12.99
CA ARG A 133 -29.30 -28.65 -12.85
C ARG A 133 -29.72 -28.19 -11.46
N ASP A 134 -30.83 -28.70 -10.93
CA ASP A 134 -31.34 -28.31 -9.62
C ASP A 134 -30.39 -28.76 -8.50
N ALA A 135 -29.83 -29.97 -8.59
CA ALA A 135 -28.81 -30.45 -7.66
C ALA A 135 -27.52 -29.61 -7.70
N LEU A 136 -27.12 -29.15 -8.89
CA LEU A 136 -25.99 -28.24 -9.05
C LEU A 136 -26.27 -26.85 -8.46
N LEU A 137 -27.47 -26.29 -8.70
CA LEU A 137 -27.89 -25.00 -8.17
C LEU A 137 -27.93 -25.02 -6.63
N GLU A 138 -28.47 -26.08 -6.02
CA GLU A 138 -28.47 -26.23 -4.56
C GLU A 138 -27.04 -26.19 -4.01
N ARG A 139 -26.11 -26.90 -4.65
CA ARG A 139 -24.70 -26.91 -4.26
C ARG A 139 -24.03 -25.55 -4.47
N LEU A 140 -24.38 -24.84 -5.55
CA LEU A 140 -23.86 -23.49 -5.81
C LEU A 140 -24.35 -22.50 -4.75
N VAL A 141 -25.63 -22.54 -4.38
CA VAL A 141 -26.20 -21.71 -3.32
C VAL A 141 -25.50 -21.96 -1.99
N ASP A 142 -25.27 -23.22 -1.60
CA ASP A 142 -24.52 -23.56 -0.38
C ASP A 142 -23.07 -23.03 -0.42
N ILE A 143 -22.39 -23.10 -1.57
CA ILE A 143 -21.04 -22.54 -1.71
C ILE A 143 -21.09 -21.01 -1.58
N LEU A 144 -22.04 -20.36 -2.23
CA LEU A 144 -22.20 -18.90 -2.22
C LEU A 144 -22.54 -18.39 -0.82
N ASP A 145 -23.41 -19.09 -0.09
CA ASP A 145 -23.76 -18.74 1.29
C ASP A 145 -22.55 -18.79 2.24
N ARG A 146 -21.59 -19.68 1.97
CA ARG A 146 -20.36 -19.80 2.77
C ARG A 146 -19.21 -18.88 2.33
N ARG A 147 -19.29 -18.28 1.15
CA ARG A 147 -18.14 -17.59 0.51
C ARG A 147 -18.40 -16.14 0.16
N VAL A 148 -19.65 -15.73 0.04
CA VAL A 148 -20.04 -14.34 -0.26
C VAL A 148 -20.55 -13.73 1.03
N ASP A 149 -19.87 -12.73 1.57
CA ASP A 149 -20.27 -12.15 2.85
C ASP A 149 -21.13 -10.88 2.67
N ARG A 150 -20.86 -10.12 1.61
CA ARG A 150 -21.49 -8.81 1.40
C ARG A 150 -22.93 -8.95 0.92
N VAL A 151 -23.83 -8.20 1.56
CA VAL A 151 -25.27 -8.16 1.22
C VAL A 151 -25.48 -7.76 -0.24
N ARG A 152 -24.75 -6.74 -0.70
CA ARG A 152 -24.84 -6.24 -2.09
C ARG A 152 -24.45 -7.30 -3.12
N ASP A 153 -23.36 -8.04 -2.86
CA ASP A 153 -22.89 -9.07 -3.77
C ASP A 153 -23.89 -10.24 -3.83
N ARG A 154 -24.50 -10.60 -2.70
CA ARG A 154 -25.55 -11.62 -2.63
C ARG A 154 -26.80 -11.23 -3.42
N LEU A 155 -27.23 -9.97 -3.35
CA LEU A 155 -28.34 -9.45 -4.16
C LEU A 155 -28.05 -9.59 -5.65
N THR A 156 -26.86 -9.19 -6.10
CA THR A 156 -26.45 -9.35 -7.50
C THR A 156 -26.44 -10.83 -7.92
N VAL A 157 -25.99 -11.73 -7.04
CA VAL A 157 -25.99 -13.17 -7.33
C VAL A 157 -27.41 -13.74 -7.42
N ARG A 158 -28.35 -13.34 -6.54
CA ARG A 158 -29.77 -13.73 -6.65
C ARG A 158 -30.33 -13.37 -8.02
N GLU A 159 -30.15 -12.11 -8.42
CA GLU A 159 -30.62 -11.59 -9.71
C GLU A 159 -30.02 -12.38 -10.88
N LEU A 160 -28.71 -12.59 -10.89
CA LEU A 160 -28.01 -13.32 -11.95
C LEU A 160 -28.43 -14.78 -12.09
N LEU A 161 -28.83 -15.42 -10.99
CA LEU A 161 -29.27 -16.82 -10.97
C LEU A 161 -30.80 -16.96 -11.05
N GLY A 162 -31.53 -15.88 -11.39
CA GLY A 162 -32.98 -15.92 -11.57
C GLY A 162 -33.76 -16.08 -10.26
N ASP A 163 -33.46 -15.24 -9.28
CA ASP A 163 -34.05 -15.24 -7.93
C ASP A 163 -33.74 -16.52 -7.13
N ALA A 164 -32.49 -16.97 -7.21
CA ALA A 164 -32.03 -18.13 -6.45
C ALA A 164 -32.26 -17.96 -4.93
N PRO A 165 -32.58 -19.06 -4.21
CA PRO A 165 -32.87 -19.04 -2.77
C PRO A 165 -31.57 -18.92 -1.94
N LEU A 166 -30.85 -17.82 -2.09
CA LEU A 166 -29.60 -17.51 -1.38
C LEU A 166 -29.87 -16.46 -0.29
N PRO A 167 -29.73 -16.71 1.03
CA PRO A 167 -29.95 -15.68 2.06
C PRO A 167 -29.15 -14.38 1.84
N LEU A 168 -29.62 -13.23 2.31
CA LEU A 168 -28.91 -11.94 2.13
C LEU A 168 -27.69 -11.76 3.04
N ARG A 169 -27.54 -12.62 4.05
CA ARG A 169 -26.36 -12.73 4.91
C ARG A 169 -26.10 -14.21 5.24
N PRO A 170 -24.85 -14.60 5.57
CA PRO A 170 -24.53 -15.99 5.89
C PRO A 170 -25.46 -16.56 6.97
N GLY A 171 -26.17 -17.65 6.65
CA GLY A 171 -27.14 -18.28 7.57
C GLY A 171 -28.34 -17.40 7.95
N GLY A 172 -28.64 -16.35 7.18
CA GLY A 172 -29.82 -15.50 7.34
C GLY A 172 -31.11 -16.15 6.83
N ASP A 173 -32.22 -15.41 6.93
CA ASP A 173 -33.50 -15.82 6.37
C ASP A 173 -33.55 -15.53 4.85
N LEU A 174 -34.32 -16.31 4.10
CA LEU A 174 -34.50 -16.12 2.65
C LEU A 174 -35.32 -14.88 2.34
N ASP A 175 -36.34 -14.63 3.15
CA ASP A 175 -37.33 -13.55 2.99
C ASP A 175 -36.89 -12.24 3.68
N GLU A 176 -35.67 -12.19 4.23
CA GLU A 176 -35.10 -10.97 4.81
C GLU A 176 -34.93 -9.89 3.73
N ASP A 177 -35.40 -8.67 4.02
CA ASP A 177 -35.21 -7.53 3.14
C ASP A 177 -33.78 -6.96 3.23
N ALA A 178 -33.39 -6.21 2.20
CA ALA A 178 -32.03 -5.67 2.07
C ALA A 178 -31.67 -4.70 3.20
N GLU A 179 -32.62 -3.89 3.68
CA GLU A 179 -32.40 -2.89 4.72
C GLU A 179 -32.10 -3.55 6.06
N THR A 180 -32.88 -4.57 6.42
CA THR A 180 -32.69 -5.40 7.60
C THR A 180 -31.36 -6.15 7.55
N ALA A 181 -31.03 -6.74 6.40
CA ALA A 181 -29.77 -7.45 6.21
C ALA A 181 -28.55 -6.51 6.33
N LEU A 182 -28.60 -5.31 5.73
CA LEU A 182 -27.54 -4.29 5.81
C LEU A 182 -27.33 -3.80 7.24
N ALA A 183 -28.42 -3.52 7.96
CA ALA A 183 -28.38 -3.11 9.36
C ALA A 183 -27.76 -4.20 10.25
N ALA A 184 -28.12 -5.47 10.02
CA ALA A 184 -27.59 -6.61 10.76
C ALA A 184 -26.11 -6.91 10.43
N ALA A 185 -25.69 -6.69 9.18
CA ALA A 185 -24.31 -6.89 8.73
C ALA A 185 -23.34 -5.82 9.25
N GLY A 186 -23.86 -4.74 9.87
CA GLY A 186 -23.03 -3.64 10.36
C GLY A 186 -22.38 -2.83 9.25
N GLU A 187 -22.89 -2.91 8.00
CA GLU A 187 -22.53 -1.99 6.93
C GLU A 187 -23.19 -0.64 7.20
N VAL A 188 -22.63 0.09 8.17
CA VAL A 188 -23.03 1.46 8.47
C VAL A 188 -22.71 2.30 7.23
N LEU A 189 -23.75 2.75 6.54
CA LEU A 189 -23.60 3.74 5.48
C LEU A 189 -22.90 4.97 6.08
N PRO A 190 -21.95 5.60 5.37
CA PRO A 190 -21.38 6.86 5.80
C PRO A 190 -22.52 7.84 6.05
N ASP A 191 -22.42 8.61 7.13
CA ASP A 191 -23.34 9.71 7.37
C ASP A 191 -23.05 10.79 6.32
N PHE A 192 -23.81 10.76 5.22
CA PHE A 192 -23.64 11.66 4.10
C PHE A 192 -23.92 13.11 4.50
N ASP A 193 -24.78 13.34 5.49
CA ASP A 193 -25.05 14.68 6.00
C ASP A 193 -23.86 15.19 6.82
N ALA A 194 -23.26 14.35 7.66
CA ALA A 194 -22.02 14.70 8.36
C ALA A 194 -20.83 14.89 7.40
N MET A 195 -20.74 14.09 6.34
CA MET A 195 -19.70 14.25 5.31
C MET A 195 -19.90 15.52 4.48
N ALA A 196 -21.14 15.85 4.11
CA ALA A 196 -21.46 17.09 3.41
C ALA A 196 -21.20 18.31 4.30
N GLN A 197 -21.55 18.23 5.59
CA GLN A 197 -21.23 19.28 6.57
C GLN A 197 -19.72 19.42 6.76
N ALA A 198 -18.96 18.33 6.85
CA ALA A 198 -17.50 18.37 6.96
C ALA A 198 -16.85 18.98 5.70
N ALA A 199 -17.34 18.61 4.51
CA ALA A 199 -16.84 19.18 3.25
C ALA A 199 -17.17 20.67 3.10
N LEU A 200 -18.32 21.12 3.58
CA LEU A 200 -18.68 22.55 3.61
C LEU A 200 -17.93 23.32 4.69
N ALA A 201 -17.55 22.66 5.80
CA ALA A 201 -16.75 23.26 6.87
C ALA A 201 -15.28 23.43 6.48
N ASP A 202 -14.72 22.55 5.65
CA ASP A 202 -13.37 22.71 5.08
C ASP A 202 -13.26 23.93 4.13
N ASP A 203 -14.37 24.40 3.55
CA ASP A 203 -14.40 25.61 2.72
C ASP A 203 -14.53 26.91 3.54
N GLU A 204 -14.88 26.84 4.85
CA GLU A 204 -15.08 28.01 5.71
C GLU A 204 -13.83 28.43 6.50
N ASP A 205 -12.73 27.66 6.47
CA ASP A 205 -11.54 27.91 7.32
C ASP A 205 -10.18 27.83 6.59
N ASP A 206 -10.14 28.10 5.29
CA ASP A 206 -8.91 28.54 4.61
C ASP A 206 -8.64 30.04 4.88
N GLY A 207 -8.79 30.44 6.15
CA GLY A 207 -8.50 31.76 6.68
C GLY A 207 -7.00 32.05 6.80
N LEU A 208 -6.20 31.60 5.83
CA LEU A 208 -4.82 32.06 5.73
C LEU A 208 -4.83 33.53 5.31
N SER A 209 -4.27 34.39 6.15
CA SER A 209 -4.11 35.79 5.76
C SER A 209 -3.14 35.89 4.57
N PRO A 210 -3.28 36.87 3.68
CA PRO A 210 -2.32 37.08 2.59
C PRO A 210 -0.85 37.09 3.06
N GLY A 211 -0.57 37.64 4.26
CA GLY A 211 0.74 37.62 4.90
C GLY A 211 1.25 36.25 5.36
N GLU A 212 0.36 35.29 5.63
CA GLU A 212 0.74 33.91 5.99
C GLU A 212 1.15 33.08 4.76
N ILE A 213 0.66 33.46 3.57
CA ILE A 213 1.01 32.83 2.30
C ILE A 213 2.30 33.44 1.72
N ASP A 214 2.44 34.76 1.79
CA ASP A 214 3.61 35.48 1.31
C ASP A 214 3.92 36.72 2.18
N PRO A 215 5.09 36.78 2.84
CA PRO A 215 5.47 37.89 3.72
C PRO A 215 5.43 39.28 3.05
N ASP A 216 5.54 39.34 1.72
CA ASP A 216 5.49 40.61 0.97
C ASP A 216 4.07 41.21 0.91
N TYR A 217 3.04 40.48 1.34
CA TYR A 217 1.63 40.90 1.32
C TYR A 217 1.00 41.07 2.72
N ALA A 218 1.82 41.07 3.77
CA ALA A 218 1.37 41.22 5.16
C ALA A 218 0.69 42.57 5.47
N ASP A 219 0.81 43.56 4.58
CA ASP A 219 0.13 44.86 4.70
C ASP A 219 -1.38 44.77 4.40
N LEU A 220 -1.84 43.68 3.78
CA LEU A 220 -3.24 43.46 3.41
C LEU A 220 -4.07 42.79 4.52
N ASP A 221 -3.42 42.21 5.53
CA ASP A 221 -4.06 41.46 6.61
C ASP A 221 -5.06 42.30 7.41
N GLY A 222 -4.77 43.59 7.63
CA GLY A 222 -5.65 44.51 8.36
C GLY A 222 -6.94 44.91 7.61
N VAL A 223 -7.01 44.65 6.30
CA VAL A 223 -8.22 44.85 5.48
C VAL A 223 -8.99 43.54 5.32
N TRP A 224 -8.29 42.40 5.37
CA TRP A 224 -8.84 41.06 5.22
C TRP A 224 -9.73 40.65 6.40
N GLU A 225 -9.41 41.09 7.61
CA GLU A 225 -10.17 40.79 8.83
C GLU A 225 -11.42 41.68 9.04
N ALA A 226 -11.71 42.65 8.17
CA ALA A 226 -12.85 43.55 8.36
C ALA A 226 -14.16 42.91 7.87
N PRO A 227 -15.15 42.63 8.74
CA PRO A 227 -16.46 42.17 8.29
C PRO A 227 -17.18 43.32 7.57
N SER A 228 -17.72 43.04 6.38
CA SER A 228 -18.71 43.89 5.72
C SER A 228 -20.08 43.79 6.36
#